data_AF-X7ZG14-F1
#
_entry.id   AF-X7ZG14-F1
#
_cell.length_a   1.000
_cell.length_b   1.000
_cell.length_c   1.000
_cell.angle_alpha   90.00
_cell.angle_beta   90.00
_cell.angle_gamma   90.00
#
_symmetry.space_group_name_H-M   'P 1'
#
loop_
_entity.id
_entity.type
_entity.pdbx_description
1 polymer ?
#
loop_
_entity_poly.entity_id
_entity_poly.type
_entity_poly.pdbx_seq_one_letter_code
_entity_poly.pdbx_strand_id
1 'polypeptide(L)'
;MTPVLGWSLPALRRVWNQRKAWCAPWWGENSKEAYNTGLDALARGLEAWSKSRRGQRKGRAVGFPRFKTARAGKSVRFTTGTIRIEADRRHVTLPRLGAIRTHESTRKLAAASRPAQPESCRPRCVKIAPGAGTAPCR
;
A
#
# COMPACT_ATOMS: atom_id res chain seq x y z
N MET A 1 -27.48 -20.99 3.24
CA MET A 1 -27.07 -20.01 4.27
C MET A 1 -25.70 -19.46 3.92
N THR A 2 -25.57 -18.16 3.64
CA THR A 2 -24.27 -17.54 3.34
C THR A 2 -23.48 -17.46 4.65
N PRO A 3 -22.30 -18.11 4.78
CA PRO A 3 -21.53 -18.05 6.02
C PRO A 3 -21.15 -16.60 6.30
N VAL A 4 -21.20 -16.21 7.58
CA VAL A 4 -20.80 -14.88 8.02
C VAL A 4 -19.33 -14.70 7.65
N LEU A 5 -19.08 -13.96 6.58
CA LEU A 5 -17.74 -13.63 6.13
C LEU A 5 -17.12 -12.70 7.17
N GLY A 6 -16.22 -13.23 8.00
CA GLY A 6 -15.38 -12.38 8.84
C GLY A 6 -14.64 -11.36 7.96
N TRP A 7 -14.68 -10.08 8.34
CA TRP A 7 -13.98 -9.01 7.61
C TRP A 7 -12.49 -8.92 7.97
N SER A 8 -11.97 -9.89 8.72
CA SER A 8 -10.54 -9.97 9.03
C SER A 8 -9.75 -10.45 7.82
N LEU A 9 -8.48 -10.03 7.75
CA LEU A 9 -7.54 -10.47 6.71
C LEU A 9 -7.52 -12.00 6.50
N PRO A 10 -7.37 -12.85 7.55
CA PRO A 10 -7.36 -14.30 7.35
C PRO A 10 -8.68 -14.85 6.78
N ALA A 11 -9.83 -14.28 7.16
CA ALA A 11 -11.12 -14.71 6.64
C ALA A 11 -11.29 -14.32 5.15
N LEU A 12 -10.92 -13.09 4.78
CA LEU A 12 -10.92 -12.65 3.38
C LEU A 12 -9.95 -13.46 2.52
N ARG A 13 -8.78 -13.82 3.05
CA ARG A 13 -7.79 -14.64 2.33
C ARG A 13 -8.30 -16.06 2.08
N ARG A 14 -9.02 -16.65 3.03
CA ARG A 14 -9.67 -17.97 2.85
C ARG A 14 -10.64 -17.93 1.67
N VAL A 15 -11.49 -16.90 1.62
CA VAL A 15 -12.51 -16.74 0.59
C VAL A 15 -11.90 -16.46 -0.77
N TRP A 16 -10.85 -15.62 -0.81
CA TRP A 16 -10.07 -15.40 -2.03
C TRP A 16 -9.48 -16.72 -2.56
N ASN A 17 -8.84 -17.51 -1.69
CA ASN A 17 -8.23 -18.78 -2.11
C ASN A 17 -9.24 -19.79 -2.66
N GLN A 18 -10.47 -19.81 -2.13
CA GLN A 18 -11.56 -20.65 -2.66
C GLN A 18 -12.08 -20.17 -4.01
N ARG A 19 -11.95 -18.88 -4.32
CA ARG A 19 -12.61 -18.26 -5.48
C ARG A 19 -11.71 -17.92 -6.65
N LYS A 20 -10.43 -17.63 -6.37
CA LYS A 20 -9.47 -17.10 -7.34
C LYS A 20 -9.34 -17.95 -8.60
N ALA A 21 -9.46 -19.28 -8.49
CA ALA A 21 -9.33 -20.19 -9.63
C ALA A 21 -10.39 -19.94 -10.72
N TRP A 22 -11.61 -19.54 -10.33
CA TRP A 22 -12.70 -19.29 -11.28
C TRP A 22 -12.89 -17.81 -11.61
N CYS A 23 -12.64 -16.89 -10.67
CA CYS A 23 -12.83 -15.44 -10.93
C CYS A 23 -11.61 -14.75 -11.53
N ALA A 24 -10.42 -15.31 -11.36
CA ALA A 24 -9.16 -14.74 -11.82
C ALA A 24 -8.23 -15.86 -12.29
N PRO A 25 -8.50 -16.53 -13.43
CA PRO A 25 -7.64 -17.60 -13.94
C PRO A 25 -6.19 -17.15 -14.15
N TRP A 26 -5.98 -15.86 -14.45
CA TRP A 26 -4.70 -15.16 -14.57
C TRP A 26 -4.00 -14.86 -13.22
N TRP A 27 -4.51 -15.35 -12.08
CA TRP A 27 -3.98 -14.97 -10.76
C TRP A 27 -2.51 -15.35 -10.55
N GLY A 28 -2.04 -16.40 -11.22
CA GLY A 28 -0.65 -16.87 -11.16
C GLY A 28 0.35 -15.95 -11.88
N GLU A 29 -0.12 -15.12 -12.81
CA GLU A 29 0.71 -14.13 -13.51
C GLU A 29 1.05 -12.92 -12.62
N ASN A 30 0.30 -12.75 -11.53
CA ASN A 30 0.47 -11.63 -10.61
C ASN A 30 1.21 -12.07 -9.35
N SER A 31 1.94 -11.13 -8.74
CA SER A 31 2.54 -11.37 -7.43
C SER A 31 1.46 -11.64 -6.38
N LYS A 32 1.66 -12.67 -5.56
CA LYS A 32 0.80 -12.99 -4.41
C LYS A 32 0.56 -11.80 -3.48
N GLU A 33 1.53 -10.89 -3.40
CA GLU A 33 1.46 -9.70 -2.54
C GLU A 33 0.44 -8.67 -3.03
N ALA A 34 0.12 -8.64 -4.32
CA ALA A 34 -0.89 -7.74 -4.86
C ALA A 34 -2.26 -8.02 -4.22
N TYR A 35 -2.63 -9.30 -4.11
CA TYR A 35 -3.87 -9.72 -3.47
C TYR A 35 -3.81 -9.55 -1.95
N ASN A 36 -2.70 -9.93 -1.32
CA ASN A 36 -2.55 -9.84 0.12
C ASN A 36 -2.67 -8.39 0.63
N THR A 37 -2.02 -7.45 -0.04
CA THR A 37 -2.08 -6.02 0.29
C THR A 37 -3.46 -5.40 0.03
N GLY A 38 -4.13 -5.80 -1.06
CA GLY A 38 -5.50 -5.38 -1.35
C GLY A 38 -6.50 -5.86 -0.29
N LEU A 39 -6.38 -7.13 0.14
CA LEU A 39 -7.24 -7.70 1.18
C LEU A 39 -6.97 -7.09 2.56
N ASP A 40 -5.71 -6.76 2.90
CA ASP A 40 -5.38 -6.04 4.15
C ASP A 40 -6.00 -4.64 4.17
N ALA A 41 -5.91 -3.90 3.07
CA ALA A 41 -6.54 -2.59 2.94
C ALA A 41 -8.08 -2.68 3.06
N LEU A 42 -8.69 -3.71 2.45
CA LEU A 42 -10.13 -3.95 2.55
C LEU A 42 -10.55 -4.31 3.98
N ALA A 43 -9.83 -5.20 4.65
CA ALA A 43 -10.10 -5.60 6.03
C ALA A 43 -10.11 -4.38 6.96
N ARG A 44 -9.07 -3.54 6.88
CA ARG A 44 -8.96 -2.30 7.67
C ARG A 44 -10.07 -1.31 7.34
N GLY A 45 -10.44 -1.19 6.06
CA GLY A 45 -11.54 -0.33 5.62
C GLY A 45 -12.89 -0.76 6.20
N LEU A 46 -13.19 -2.06 6.13
CA LEU A 46 -14.41 -2.64 6.69
C LEU A 46 -14.45 -2.54 8.20
N GLU A 47 -13.32 -2.78 8.88
CA GLU A 47 -13.22 -2.62 10.33
C GLU A 47 -13.46 -1.16 10.75
N ALA A 48 -12.83 -0.21 10.06
CA ALA A 48 -13.02 1.21 10.33
C ALA A 48 -14.46 1.68 10.11
N TRP A 49 -15.09 1.21 9.04
CA TRP A 49 -16.51 1.46 8.75
C TRP A 49 -17.42 0.85 9.81
N SER A 50 -17.17 -0.41 10.19
CA SER A 50 -17.90 -1.13 11.24
C SER A 50 -17.82 -0.41 12.59
N LYS A 51 -16.62 -0.01 13.00
CA LYS A 51 -16.40 0.77 14.24
C LYS A 51 -17.08 2.13 14.18
N SER A 52 -17.04 2.78 13.02
CA SER A 52 -17.75 4.06 12.81
C SER A 52 -19.26 3.92 12.93
N ARG A 53 -19.85 2.86 12.36
CA ARG A 53 -21.29 2.59 12.46
C ARG A 53 -21.73 2.31 13.89
N ARG A 54 -20.88 1.66 14.69
CA ARG A 54 -21.13 1.35 16.11
C ARG A 54 -20.83 2.52 17.06
N GLY A 55 -20.48 3.71 16.54
CA GLY A 55 -20.13 4.87 17.38
C GLY A 55 -18.79 4.74 18.14
N GLN A 56 -17.97 3.73 17.84
CA GLN A 56 -16.71 3.45 18.55
C GLN A 56 -15.53 4.30 18.07
N ARG A 57 -15.76 5.21 17.12
CA ARG A 57 -14.72 6.07 16.52
C ARG A 57 -15.11 7.53 16.67
N LYS A 58 -14.21 8.33 17.24
CA LYS A 58 -14.32 9.79 17.26
C LYS A 58 -14.07 10.38 15.86
N GLY A 59 -14.90 11.32 15.44
CA GLY A 59 -14.78 12.05 14.16
C GLY A 59 -15.87 11.71 13.14
N ARG A 60 -15.70 12.18 11.90
CA ARG A 60 -16.68 12.02 10.82
C ARG A 60 -16.97 10.54 10.53
N ALA A 61 -18.25 10.24 10.32
CA ALA A 61 -18.68 8.90 9.95
C ALA A 61 -17.94 8.40 8.70
N VAL A 62 -17.39 7.20 8.78
CA VAL A 62 -16.70 6.54 7.67
C VAL A 62 -17.72 5.78 6.85
N GLY A 63 -17.77 6.04 5.55
CA GLY A 63 -18.60 5.30 4.59
C GLY A 63 -18.03 3.92 4.26
N PHE A 64 -18.82 3.10 3.56
CA PHE A 64 -18.38 1.78 3.10
C PHE A 64 -17.16 1.92 2.15
N PRO A 65 -16.18 1.00 2.19
CA PRO A 65 -15.03 1.04 1.30
C PRO A 65 -15.43 1.09 -0.18
N ARG A 66 -14.83 2.01 -0.94
CA ARG A 66 -15.04 2.16 -2.39
C ARG A 66 -13.76 1.91 -3.15
N PHE A 67 -13.88 1.35 -4.35
CA PHE A 67 -12.75 1.26 -5.26
C PHE A 67 -12.24 2.65 -5.64
N LYS A 68 -10.92 2.76 -5.75
CA LYS A 68 -10.26 3.99 -6.21
C LYS A 68 -10.40 4.09 -7.73
N THR A 69 -10.56 5.32 -8.23
CA THR A 69 -10.51 5.58 -9.67
C THR A 69 -9.06 5.54 -10.17
N ALA A 70 -8.87 5.40 -11.49
CA ALA A 70 -7.54 5.38 -12.10
C ALA A 70 -6.73 6.68 -11.87
N ARG A 71 -7.43 7.79 -11.58
CA ARG A 71 -6.83 9.10 -11.27
C ARG A 71 -6.33 9.19 -9.82
N ALA A 72 -6.63 8.22 -8.97
CA ALA A 72 -6.15 8.20 -7.60
C ALA A 72 -4.62 8.01 -7.59
N GLY A 73 -3.95 8.70 -6.66
CA GLY A 73 -2.50 8.58 -6.48
C GLY A 73 -2.10 7.11 -6.27
N LYS A 74 -1.20 6.61 -7.12
CA LYS A 74 -0.61 5.28 -7.02
C LYS A 74 0.42 5.27 -5.91
N SER A 75 0.45 4.17 -5.17
CA SER A 75 1.20 4.07 -3.92
C SER A 75 1.65 2.62 -3.75
N VAL A 76 2.92 2.41 -3.43
CA VAL A 76 3.52 1.09 -3.24
C VAL A 76 4.24 1.06 -1.89
N ARG A 77 4.22 -0.10 -1.23
CA ARG A 77 4.89 -0.32 0.06
C ARG A 77 5.97 -1.38 -0.11
N PHE A 78 7.17 -1.04 0.30
CA PHE A 78 8.28 -1.98 0.45
C PHE A 78 8.45 -2.27 1.94
N THR A 79 8.52 -3.55 2.30
CA THR A 79 8.68 -4.00 3.70
C THR A 79 9.95 -4.79 3.93
N THR A 80 10.63 -5.19 2.85
CA THR A 80 11.72 -6.17 2.90
C THR A 80 12.84 -5.74 1.98
N GLY A 81 14.07 -5.72 2.48
CA GLY A 81 15.29 -5.34 1.75
C GLY A 81 15.84 -3.96 2.13
N THR A 82 16.98 -3.60 1.53
CA THR A 82 17.68 -2.34 1.80
C THR A 82 16.88 -1.15 1.25
N ILE A 83 16.44 -0.27 2.16
CA ILE A 83 15.85 1.03 1.83
C ILE A 83 16.82 2.09 2.34
N ARG A 84 17.51 2.78 1.44
CA ARG A 84 18.47 3.83 1.78
C ARG A 84 18.08 5.14 1.11
N ILE A 85 18.29 6.24 1.81
CA ILE A 85 18.18 7.59 1.25
C ILE A 85 19.60 8.06 0.99
N GLU A 86 19.88 8.45 -0.25
CA GLU A 86 21.21 8.89 -0.63
C GLU A 86 21.50 10.30 -0.10
N ALA A 87 22.79 10.62 0.03
CA ALA A 87 23.27 11.87 0.63
C ALA A 87 22.75 13.14 -0.08
N ASP A 88 22.42 13.02 -1.37
CA ASP A 88 21.86 14.09 -2.19
C ASP A 88 20.40 14.45 -1.87
N ARG A 89 19.73 13.67 -0.99
CA ARG A 89 18.33 13.88 -0.56
C ARG A 89 17.36 14.00 -1.74
N ARG A 90 17.69 13.34 -2.83
CA ARG A 90 16.87 13.28 -4.05
C ARG A 90 16.90 11.92 -4.72
N HIS A 91 17.65 10.96 -4.18
CA HIS A 91 17.57 9.56 -4.57
C HIS A 91 17.22 8.65 -3.38
N VAL A 92 16.47 7.61 -3.69
CA VAL A 92 16.13 6.52 -2.77
C VAL A 92 16.50 5.20 -3.41
N THR A 93 17.33 4.42 -2.72
CA THR A 93 17.68 3.06 -3.13
C THR A 93 16.63 2.10 -2.58
N LEU A 94 15.95 1.42 -3.50
CA LEU A 94 14.89 0.46 -3.19
C LEU A 94 15.33 -0.98 -3.49
N PRO A 95 14.80 -1.97 -2.76
CA PRO A 95 15.03 -3.38 -3.04
C PRO A 95 14.64 -3.71 -4.49
N ARG A 96 15.53 -4.39 -5.23
CA ARG A 96 15.36 -4.85 -6.63
C ARG A 96 15.28 -3.76 -7.70
N LEU A 97 14.91 -2.53 -7.36
CA LEU A 97 14.77 -1.41 -8.31
C LEU A 97 16.02 -0.53 -8.38
N GLY A 98 16.92 -0.62 -7.40
CA GLY A 98 18.12 0.22 -7.34
C GLY A 98 17.81 1.66 -6.90
N ALA A 99 18.71 2.59 -7.23
CA ALA A 99 18.56 4.00 -6.89
C ALA A 99 17.59 4.71 -7.84
N ILE A 100 16.52 5.29 -7.29
CA ILE A 100 15.50 6.04 -8.03
C ILE A 100 15.51 7.50 -7.60
N ARG A 101 15.49 8.41 -8.59
CA ARG A 101 15.36 9.84 -8.36
C ARG A 101 13.94 10.21 -7.93
N THR A 102 13.80 10.91 -6.81
CA THR A 102 12.53 11.44 -6.33
C THR A 102 12.24 12.80 -6.96
N HIS A 103 10.96 13.06 -7.21
CA HIS A 103 10.52 14.36 -7.72
C HIS A 103 10.66 15.44 -6.64
N GLU A 104 10.20 15.14 -5.43
CA GLU A 104 10.32 15.98 -4.25
C GLU A 104 11.61 15.68 -3.47
N SER A 105 12.11 16.66 -2.70
CA SER A 105 13.24 16.44 -1.81
C SER A 105 12.90 15.44 -0.70
N THR A 106 13.76 14.44 -0.49
CA THR A 106 13.62 13.45 0.58
C THR A 106 14.10 13.96 1.94
N ARG A 107 14.35 15.27 2.12
CA ARG A 107 14.77 15.86 3.42
C ARG A 107 13.91 15.41 4.60
N LYS A 108 12.58 15.42 4.42
CA LYS A 108 11.62 14.98 5.46
C LYS A 108 11.71 13.47 5.72
N LEU A 109 12.02 12.69 4.68
CA LEU A 109 12.18 11.25 4.77
C LEU A 109 13.52 10.88 5.44
N ALA A 110 14.61 11.60 5.11
CA ALA A 110 15.93 11.45 5.72
C ALA A 110 15.91 11.77 7.22
N ALA A 111 15.13 12.77 7.62
CA ALA A 111 14.90 13.06 9.03
C ALA A 111 14.12 11.92 9.74
N ALA A 112 13.17 11.29 9.06
CA ALA A 112 12.35 10.21 9.59
C ALA A 112 13.02 8.81 9.55
N SER A 113 14.02 8.62 8.69
CA SER A 113 14.76 7.35 8.57
C SER A 113 15.93 7.24 9.56
N ARG A 114 16.25 8.31 10.29
CA ARG A 114 17.17 8.27 11.43
C ARG A 114 16.48 7.49 12.55
N PRO A 115 17.14 6.52 13.21
CA PRO A 115 16.47 5.56 14.08
C PRO A 115 15.80 6.29 15.26
N ALA A 116 14.48 6.38 15.19
CA ALA A 116 13.61 6.65 16.33
C ALA A 116 13.01 5.32 16.79
N GLN A 117 12.97 5.13 18.11
CA GLN A 117 12.50 3.96 18.85
C GLN A 117 11.13 3.42 18.35
N PRO A 118 10.85 2.12 18.56
CA PRO A 118 9.77 1.41 17.89
C PRO A 118 8.42 1.65 18.58
N GLU A 119 7.77 2.76 18.28
CA GLU A 119 6.34 2.88 18.57
C GLU A 119 5.59 3.68 17.50
N SER A 120 4.86 2.93 16.67
CA SER A 120 3.82 3.42 15.76
C SER A 120 4.28 4.26 14.57
N CYS A 121 5.37 3.89 13.89
CA CYS A 121 5.66 4.45 12.56
C CYS A 121 4.63 3.98 11.52
N ARG A 122 3.52 4.74 11.37
CA ARG A 122 2.63 4.63 10.21
C ARG A 122 3.45 4.96 8.96
N PRO A 123 3.62 4.03 7.99
CA PRO A 123 4.41 4.31 6.80
C PRO A 123 3.70 5.39 5.98
N ARG A 124 4.30 6.57 5.92
CA ARG A 124 3.81 7.69 5.10
C ARG A 124 4.15 7.37 3.65
N CYS A 125 3.12 7.18 2.81
CA CYS A 125 3.35 6.81 1.41
C CYS A 125 3.87 8.03 0.63
N VAL A 126 5.09 7.95 0.12
CA VAL A 126 5.65 8.94 -0.82
C VAL A 126 5.20 8.58 -2.22
N LYS A 127 4.74 9.59 -2.98
CA LYS A 127 4.36 9.41 -4.39
C LYS A 127 5.65 9.33 -5.21
N ILE A 128 5.93 8.17 -5.79
CA ILE A 128 6.96 8.01 -6.82
C ILE A 128 6.27 8.35 -8.15
N ALA A 129 6.66 9.47 -8.77
CA ALA A 129 6.17 9.83 -10.10
C ALA A 129 6.85 8.92 -11.15
N PRO A 130 6.16 8.44 -12.19
CA PRO A 130 6.81 7.80 -13.32
C PRO A 130 7.71 8.84 -14.01
N GLY A 131 9.00 8.54 -14.12
CA GLY A 131 9.96 9.39 -14.83
C GLY A 131 9.56 9.51 -16.29
N ALA A 132 9.43 10.75 -16.77
CA ALA A 132 9.39 11.04 -18.19
C ALA A 132 10.68 10.51 -18.83
N GLY A 133 10.54 9.72 -19.89
CA GLY A 133 11.66 9.21 -20.66
C GLY A 133 12.49 10.36 -21.21
N THR A 134 13.79 10.31 -20.96
CA THR A 134 14.78 11.07 -21.72
C THR A 134 14.82 10.50 -23.14
N ALA A 135 14.23 11.23 -24.08
CA ALA A 135 14.57 11.09 -25.50
C ALA A 135 16.00 11.63 -25.71
N PRO A 136 16.85 10.96 -26.50
CA PRO A 136 18.16 11.49 -26.86
C PRO A 136 17.98 12.59 -27.91
N CYS A 137 18.39 13.82 -27.59
CA CYS A 137 18.58 14.86 -28.59
C CYS A 137 19.91 14.58 -29.32
N ARG A 138 19.81 14.51 -30.64
CA ARG A 138 20.92 14.51 -31.59
C ARG A 138 21.42 15.94 -31.79
#